data_AF-A0A917X2J2-F1
#
_entry.id   AF-A0A917X2J2-F1
#
_cell.length_a   1.000
_cell.length_b   1.000
_cell.length_c   1.000
_cell.angle_alpha   90.00
_cell.angle_beta   90.00
_cell.angle_gamma   90.00
#
_symmetry.space_group_name_H-M   'P 1'
#
loop_
_entity.id
_entity.type
_entity.pdbx_description
1 polymer ?
#
loop_
_entity_poly.entity_id
_entity_poly.type
_entity_poly.pdbx_seq_one_letter_code
_entity_poly.pdbx_strand_id
1 'polypeptide(L)'
;MLGARGRGTLCGVKIYADRFPNAFRQFLTDLLVVVWVYASIRGALWLHDLVQKLAVPGQKLEGAGGGLADNLAEAGGKVGRVPLVGDELTAPFERAADAARSLAEAGRDQQELVDRLALALAVGLLIVPLGLVLFGWLPLRVRWMCRAGSAAALAAAPVGRDLLALRALAGQPLRRLTRISPDVAEAWRQGDEQTINALAALELHHLGLHPPPPPATPTPR
;
A
#
# COMPACT_ATOMS: atom_id res chain seq x y z
N MET A 1 25.70 -30.88 -21.85
CA MET A 1 25.09 -29.68 -22.45
C MET A 1 23.58 -29.77 -22.27
N LEU A 2 22.97 -28.67 -21.77
CA LEU A 2 21.53 -28.35 -21.67
C LEU A 2 20.61 -29.37 -20.98
N GLY A 3 19.68 -28.99 -20.11
CA GLY A 3 19.18 -27.67 -19.78
C GLY A 3 18.04 -27.81 -18.77
N ALA A 4 18.00 -26.87 -17.85
CA ALA A 4 17.02 -26.75 -16.79
C ALA A 4 15.59 -26.67 -17.31
N ARG A 5 14.67 -27.34 -16.60
CA ARG A 5 13.25 -26.94 -16.53
C ARG A 5 12.70 -27.27 -15.14
N GLY A 6 13.24 -26.56 -14.14
CA GLY A 6 12.60 -26.41 -12.84
C GLY A 6 11.33 -25.60 -13.00
N ARG A 7 10.20 -26.29 -13.23
CA ARG A 7 8.86 -25.71 -13.14
C ARG A 7 8.65 -25.24 -11.69
N GLY A 8 8.31 -23.97 -11.54
CA GLY A 8 8.07 -23.33 -10.25
C GLY A 8 6.97 -24.04 -9.46
N THR A 9 7.34 -24.59 -8.32
CA THR A 9 6.38 -25.06 -7.32
C THR A 9 5.86 -23.84 -6.58
N LEU A 10 4.62 -23.46 -6.90
CA LEU A 10 3.85 -22.46 -6.17
C LEU A 10 3.82 -22.87 -4.69
N CYS A 11 4.39 -21.99 -3.87
CA CYS A 11 4.65 -22.19 -2.45
C CYS A 11 3.35 -22.53 -1.71
N GLY A 12 3.33 -23.61 -0.93
CA GLY A 12 2.29 -23.84 0.07
C GLY A 12 2.38 -22.75 1.13
N VAL A 13 1.51 -21.74 1.01
CA VAL A 13 1.56 -20.55 1.88
C VAL A 13 1.01 -20.89 3.26
N LYS A 14 1.88 -20.85 4.28
CA LYS A 14 1.46 -20.86 5.68
C LYS A 14 1.24 -19.41 6.12
N ILE A 15 -0.01 -19.07 6.46
CA ILE A 15 -0.47 -17.66 6.64
C ILE A 15 -0.13 -17.11 8.05
N TYR A 16 0.21 -17.94 9.04
CA TYR A 16 0.52 -17.49 10.41
C TYR A 16 1.67 -18.28 11.07
N ALA A 17 2.44 -17.61 11.94
CA ALA A 17 3.44 -18.24 12.83
C ALA A 17 2.79 -18.80 14.11
N ASP A 18 3.22 -19.97 14.56
CA ASP A 18 2.66 -20.73 15.69
C ASP A 18 3.20 -20.26 17.08
N ARG A 19 3.97 -19.16 17.18
CA ARG A 19 4.46 -18.60 18.47
C ARG A 19 4.21 -17.09 18.64
N PHE A 20 3.64 -16.76 19.80
CA PHE A 20 3.11 -15.45 20.22
C PHE A 20 4.00 -14.21 19.97
N PRO A 21 5.34 -14.20 20.22
CA PRO A 21 6.12 -12.97 20.09
C PRO A 21 6.27 -12.46 18.65
N ASN A 22 6.39 -13.40 17.70
CA ASN A 22 6.51 -13.08 16.28
C ASN A 22 5.13 -12.81 15.65
N ALA A 23 4.11 -13.57 16.05
CA ALA A 23 2.73 -13.34 15.63
C ALA A 23 2.20 -11.96 16.11
N PHE A 24 2.53 -11.54 17.33
CA PHE A 24 2.15 -10.23 17.85
C PHE A 24 2.86 -9.08 17.11
N ARG A 25 4.16 -9.21 16.83
CA ARG A 25 4.87 -8.22 15.99
C ARG A 25 4.30 -8.14 14.59
N GLN A 26 3.93 -9.27 13.98
CA GLN A 26 3.29 -9.30 12.68
C GLN A 26 1.93 -8.61 12.71
N PHE A 27 1.07 -8.97 13.66
CA PHE A 27 -0.22 -8.32 13.85
C PHE A 27 -0.08 -6.81 14.05
N LEU A 28 0.86 -6.38 14.90
CA LEU A 28 1.08 -4.96 15.16
C LEU A 28 1.62 -4.23 13.91
N THR A 29 2.49 -4.87 13.13
CA THR A 29 3.01 -4.29 11.88
C THR A 29 1.92 -4.22 10.82
N ASP A 30 1.12 -5.27 10.66
CA ASP A 30 -0.03 -5.29 9.74
C ASP A 30 -1.03 -4.20 10.12
N LEU A 31 -1.36 -4.08 11.42
CA LEU A 31 -2.25 -3.05 11.94
C LEU A 31 -1.70 -1.64 11.69
N LEU A 32 -0.39 -1.42 11.94
CA LEU A 32 0.25 -0.14 11.67
C LEU A 32 0.21 0.20 10.18
N VAL A 33 0.40 -0.77 9.29
CA VAL A 33 0.28 -0.55 7.83
C VAL A 33 -1.16 -0.19 7.46
N VAL A 34 -2.15 -0.88 8.02
CA VAL A 34 -3.57 -0.57 7.77
C VAL A 34 -3.91 0.84 8.25
N VAL A 35 -3.53 1.18 9.48
CA VAL A 35 -3.74 2.52 10.05
C VAL A 35 -3.02 3.58 9.22
N TRP A 36 -1.79 3.32 8.78
CA TRP A 36 -1.01 4.21 7.93
C TRP A 36 -1.69 4.47 6.58
N VAL A 37 -2.13 3.41 5.89
CA VAL A 37 -2.85 3.52 4.61
C VAL A 37 -4.17 4.27 4.82
N TYR A 38 -4.93 3.94 5.86
CA TYR A 38 -6.17 4.62 6.20
C TYR A 38 -5.95 6.12 6.48
N ALA A 39 -4.96 6.46 7.29
CA ALA A 39 -4.61 7.85 7.58
C ALA A 39 -4.17 8.61 6.32
N SER A 40 -3.43 7.95 5.42
CA SER A 40 -3.01 8.53 4.14
C SER A 40 -4.20 8.83 3.23
N ILE A 41 -5.14 7.89 3.11
CA ILE A 41 -6.39 8.09 2.35
C ILE A 41 -7.20 9.24 2.95
N ARG A 42 -7.34 9.28 4.28
CA ARG A 42 -8.08 10.35 4.94
C ARG A 42 -7.40 11.71 4.74
N GLY A 43 -6.07 11.76 4.79
CA GLY A 43 -5.29 12.96 4.50
C GLY A 43 -5.46 13.44 3.06
N ALA A 44 -5.47 12.52 2.08
CA ALA A 44 -5.69 12.86 0.68
C ALA A 44 -7.10 13.39 0.39
N LEU A 45 -8.13 12.78 0.99
CA LEU A 45 -9.51 13.27 0.90
C LEU A 45 -9.64 14.65 1.54
N TRP A 46 -9.06 14.83 2.73
CA TRP A 46 -9.06 16.13 3.40
C TRP A 46 -8.34 17.20 2.60
N LEU A 47 -7.20 16.88 1.97
CA LEU A 47 -6.48 17.79 1.08
C LEU A 47 -7.32 18.14 -0.15
N HIS A 48 -7.96 17.16 -0.78
CA HIS A 48 -8.86 17.38 -1.92
C HIS A 48 -9.99 18.36 -1.54
N ASP A 49 -10.69 18.10 -0.43
CA ASP A 49 -11.77 18.94 0.07
C ASP A 49 -11.30 20.36 0.40
N LEU A 50 -10.08 20.51 0.93
CA LEU A 50 -9.48 21.82 1.17
C LEU A 50 -9.24 22.59 -0.12
N VAL A 51 -8.69 21.94 -1.14
CA VAL A 51 -8.41 22.59 -2.43
C VAL A 51 -9.71 22.94 -3.14
N GLN A 52 -10.75 22.09 -3.08
CA GLN A 52 -12.08 22.37 -3.64
C GLN A 52 -12.72 23.65 -3.10
N LYS A 53 -12.37 24.09 -1.87
CA LYS A 53 -12.85 25.38 -1.35
C LYS A 53 -12.38 26.58 -2.19
N LEU A 54 -11.30 26.43 -2.96
CA LEU A 54 -10.81 27.44 -3.89
C LEU A 54 -11.69 27.57 -5.14
N ALA A 55 -12.61 26.63 -5.40
CA ALA A 55 -13.57 26.69 -6.50
C ALA A 55 -14.80 27.57 -6.14
N VAL A 56 -15.06 27.80 -4.85
CA VAL A 56 -16.23 28.57 -4.37
C VAL A 56 -16.29 30.00 -4.96
N PRO A 57 -15.19 30.77 -5.05
CA PRO A 57 -15.19 32.06 -5.74
C PRO A 57 -15.56 31.95 -7.22
N GLY A 58 -15.06 30.92 -7.92
CA GLY A 58 -15.39 30.65 -9.32
C GLY A 58 -16.87 30.34 -9.53
N GLN A 59 -17.48 29.53 -8.65
CA GLN A 59 -18.91 29.24 -8.66
C GLN A 59 -19.76 30.51 -8.51
N LYS A 60 -19.35 31.40 -7.59
CA LYS A 60 -20.02 32.68 -7.38
C LYS A 60 -19.89 33.59 -8.61
N LEU A 61 -18.72 33.64 -9.25
CA LEU A 61 -18.50 34.40 -10.48
C LEU A 61 -19.30 33.86 -11.65
N GLU A 62 -19.33 32.53 -11.83
CA GLU A 62 -20.15 31.88 -12.85
C GLU A 62 -21.64 32.23 -12.69
N GLY A 63 -22.18 32.06 -11.48
CA GLY A 63 -23.57 32.36 -11.19
C GLY A 63 -23.92 33.84 -11.34
N ALA A 64 -23.08 34.74 -10.81
CA ALA A 64 -23.31 36.18 -10.90
C ALA A 64 -23.18 36.71 -12.33
N GLY A 65 -22.15 36.26 -13.07
CA GLY A 65 -21.94 36.64 -14.46
C GLY A 65 -23.04 36.11 -15.38
N GLY A 66 -23.46 34.86 -15.19
CA GLY A 66 -24.55 34.26 -15.96
C GLY A 66 -25.88 34.99 -15.74
N GLY A 67 -26.27 35.20 -14.48
CA GLY A 67 -27.49 35.95 -14.16
C GLY A 67 -27.45 37.40 -14.64
N LEU A 68 -26.29 38.06 -14.59
CA LEU A 68 -26.14 39.40 -15.14
C LEU A 68 -26.26 39.41 -16.67
N ALA A 69 -25.64 38.45 -17.37
CA ALA A 69 -25.73 38.31 -18.81
C ALA A 69 -27.19 38.11 -19.26
N ASP A 70 -27.93 37.25 -18.57
CA ASP A 70 -29.34 36.96 -18.90
C ASP A 70 -30.23 38.19 -18.70
N ASN A 71 -30.06 38.93 -17.58
CA ASN A 71 -30.80 40.17 -17.33
C ASN A 71 -30.50 41.26 -18.37
N LEU A 72 -29.23 41.40 -18.78
CA LEU A 72 -28.81 42.39 -19.78
C LEU A 72 -29.33 42.03 -21.17
N ALA A 73 -29.29 40.75 -21.56
CA ALA A 73 -29.86 40.26 -22.80
C ALA A 73 -31.38 40.49 -22.85
N GLU A 74 -32.10 40.24 -21.74
CA GLU A 74 -33.52 40.51 -21.65
C GLU A 74 -33.84 42.01 -21.76
N ALA A 75 -33.05 42.86 -21.11
CA ALA A 75 -33.19 44.32 -21.21
C ALA A 75 -32.95 44.82 -22.64
N GLY A 76 -31.90 44.34 -23.31
CA GLY A 76 -31.62 44.63 -24.71
C GLY A 76 -32.78 44.23 -25.62
N GLY A 77 -33.33 43.02 -25.45
CA GLY A 77 -34.48 42.54 -26.22
C GLY A 77 -35.78 43.33 -25.99
N LYS A 78 -35.95 43.96 -24.82
CA LYS A 78 -37.08 44.87 -24.57
C LYS A 78 -36.89 46.23 -25.25
N VAL A 79 -35.67 46.75 -25.22
CA VAL A 79 -35.30 48.05 -25.80
C VAL A 79 -35.27 48.02 -27.33
N GLY A 80 -34.87 46.90 -27.93
CA GLY A 80 -34.89 46.69 -29.38
C GLY A 80 -36.28 46.75 -30.03
N ARG A 81 -37.37 46.79 -29.24
CA ARG A 81 -38.75 46.92 -29.74
C ARG A 81 -39.16 48.36 -30.08
N VAL A 82 -38.29 49.35 -29.90
CA VAL A 82 -38.57 50.77 -30.21
C VAL A 82 -38.37 51.04 -31.71
N PRO A 83 -39.39 51.54 -32.44
CA PRO A 83 -39.26 51.88 -33.87
C PRO A 83 -38.21 52.98 -34.11
N LEU A 84 -37.51 52.93 -35.25
CA LEU A 84 -36.44 53.82 -35.70
C LEU A 84 -35.08 53.79 -34.95
N VAL A 85 -35.00 53.39 -33.68
CA VAL A 85 -33.73 53.47 -32.89
C VAL A 85 -33.40 52.19 -32.09
N GLY A 86 -34.19 51.13 -32.23
CA GLY A 86 -34.03 49.89 -31.44
C GLY A 86 -32.64 49.27 -31.51
N ASP A 87 -32.01 49.23 -32.70
CA ASP A 87 -30.72 48.58 -32.90
C ASP A 87 -29.56 49.34 -32.20
N GLU A 88 -29.53 50.67 -32.29
CA GLU A 88 -28.52 51.51 -31.62
C GLU A 88 -28.63 51.44 -30.09
N LEU A 89 -29.85 51.25 -29.58
CA LEU A 89 -30.11 51.14 -28.15
C LEU A 89 -29.84 49.72 -27.60
N THR A 90 -29.83 48.69 -28.45
CA THR A 90 -29.63 47.28 -28.04
C THR A 90 -28.14 46.93 -27.93
N ALA A 91 -27.30 47.46 -28.83
CA ALA A 91 -25.89 47.10 -28.92
C ALA A 91 -25.08 47.25 -27.60
N PRO A 92 -25.29 48.27 -26.75
CA PRO A 92 -24.60 48.38 -25.46
C PRO A 92 -24.98 47.26 -24.49
N PHE A 93 -26.25 46.82 -24.48
CA PHE A 93 -26.73 45.76 -23.62
C PHE A 93 -26.20 44.39 -24.05
N GLU A 94 -26.15 44.12 -25.36
CA GLU A 94 -25.55 42.90 -25.91
C GLU A 94 -24.07 42.79 -25.56
N ARG A 95 -23.29 43.86 -25.77
CA ARG A 95 -21.86 43.88 -25.38
C ARG A 95 -21.66 43.67 -23.89
N ALA A 96 -22.51 44.25 -23.06
CA ALA A 96 -22.46 44.06 -21.62
C ALA A 96 -22.84 42.62 -21.22
N ALA A 97 -23.82 42.02 -21.90
CA ALA A 97 -24.19 40.63 -21.70
C ALA A 97 -23.06 39.68 -22.09
N ASP A 98 -22.37 39.92 -23.22
CA ASP A 98 -21.21 39.15 -23.65
C ASP A 98 -20.05 39.25 -22.67
N ALA A 99 -19.76 40.45 -22.17
CA ALA A 99 -18.73 40.64 -21.14
C ALA A 99 -19.08 39.91 -19.83
N ALA A 100 -20.35 39.96 -19.40
CA ALA A 100 -20.83 39.22 -18.24
C ALA A 100 -20.76 37.70 -18.45
N ARG A 101 -21.02 37.22 -19.66
CA ARG A 101 -20.89 35.80 -20.03
C ARG A 101 -19.44 35.33 -20.05
N SER A 102 -18.51 36.16 -20.55
CA SER A 102 -17.08 35.87 -20.48
C SER A 102 -16.57 35.78 -19.03
N LEU A 103 -17.06 36.64 -18.13
CA LEU A 103 -16.77 36.53 -16.69
C LEU A 103 -17.32 35.23 -16.10
N ALA A 104 -18.52 34.83 -16.50
CA ALA A 104 -19.11 33.58 -16.03
C ALA A 104 -18.30 32.35 -16.49
N GLU A 105 -17.86 32.36 -17.75
CA GLU A 105 -17.02 31.32 -18.36
C GLU A 105 -15.65 31.24 -17.67
N ALA A 106 -14.99 32.37 -17.41
CA ALA A 106 -13.76 32.41 -16.63
C ALA A 106 -13.92 31.82 -15.22
N GLY A 107 -15.08 32.07 -14.59
CA GLY A 107 -15.44 31.47 -13.30
C GLY A 107 -15.57 29.95 -13.37
N ARG A 108 -16.08 29.41 -14.48
CA ARG A 108 -16.18 27.96 -14.72
C ARG A 108 -14.82 27.33 -14.99
N ASP A 109 -14.01 27.94 -15.85
CA ASP A 109 -12.67 27.46 -16.17
C ASP A 109 -11.78 27.38 -14.92
N GLN A 110 -11.88 28.38 -14.04
CA GLN A 110 -11.19 28.36 -12.76
C GLN A 110 -11.63 27.17 -11.89
N GLN A 111 -12.92 26.85 -11.83
CA GLN A 111 -13.41 25.69 -11.05
C GLN A 111 -12.84 24.39 -11.59
N GLU A 112 -12.80 24.21 -12.91
CA GLU A 112 -12.24 23.02 -13.54
C GLU A 112 -10.74 22.87 -13.25
N LEU A 113 -9.98 23.98 -13.29
CA LEU A 113 -8.56 23.98 -12.91
C LEU A 113 -8.36 23.58 -11.44
N VAL A 114 -9.19 24.11 -10.54
CA VAL A 114 -9.15 23.76 -9.11
C VAL A 114 -9.47 22.27 -8.91
N ASP A 115 -10.47 21.74 -9.61
CA ASP A 115 -10.84 20.32 -9.52
C ASP A 115 -9.69 19.40 -9.96
N ARG A 116 -9.10 19.69 -11.13
CA ARG A 116 -7.93 18.95 -11.64
C ARG A 116 -6.75 19.03 -10.67
N LEU A 117 -6.49 20.20 -10.09
CA LEU A 117 -5.42 20.40 -9.11
C LEU A 117 -5.69 19.61 -7.82
N ALA A 118 -6.92 19.66 -7.31
CA ALA A 118 -7.33 18.95 -6.11
C ALA A 118 -7.13 17.43 -6.28
N LEU A 119 -7.51 16.90 -7.45
CA LEU A 119 -7.31 15.49 -7.77
C LEU A 119 -5.82 15.14 -7.89
N ALA A 120 -5.05 15.93 -8.65
CA ALA A 120 -3.62 15.69 -8.85
C ALA A 120 -2.84 15.68 -7.52
N LEU A 121 -3.12 16.63 -6.63
CA LEU A 121 -2.48 16.72 -5.32
C LEU A 121 -2.88 15.57 -4.41
N ALA A 122 -4.16 15.18 -4.37
CA ALA A 122 -4.64 14.06 -3.56
C ALA A 122 -4.02 12.73 -4.02
N VAL A 123 -3.96 12.49 -5.33
CA VAL A 123 -3.30 11.31 -5.92
C VAL A 123 -1.79 11.34 -5.63
N GLY A 124 -1.14 12.49 -5.84
CA GLY A 124 0.29 12.66 -5.55
C GLY A 124 0.63 12.35 -4.09
N LEU A 125 -0.21 12.80 -3.16
CA LEU A 125 -0.07 12.52 -1.73
C LEU A 125 -0.17 11.02 -1.42
N LEU A 126 -0.99 10.26 -2.16
CA LEU A 126 -1.17 8.82 -1.97
C LEU A 126 -0.02 7.97 -2.54
N ILE A 127 0.64 8.42 -3.60
CA ILE A 127 1.71 7.65 -4.27
C ILE A 127 2.84 7.31 -3.30
N VAL A 128 3.30 8.27 -2.50
CA VAL A 128 4.42 8.09 -1.57
C VAL A 128 4.13 7.02 -0.49
N PRO A 129 3.07 7.13 0.31
CA PRO A 129 2.77 6.13 1.34
C PRO A 129 2.43 4.76 0.75
N LEU A 130 1.69 4.70 -0.36
CA LEU A 130 1.39 3.43 -1.02
C LEU A 130 2.66 2.79 -1.61
N GLY A 131 3.55 3.58 -2.19
CA GLY A 131 4.84 3.13 -2.70
C GLY A 131 5.71 2.53 -1.59
N LEU A 132 5.78 3.19 -0.43
CA LEU A 132 6.51 2.66 0.74
C LEU A 132 5.96 1.29 1.19
N VAL A 133 4.64 1.14 1.23
CA VAL A 133 4.01 -0.15 1.58
C VAL A 133 4.28 -1.20 0.51
N LEU A 134 4.09 -0.85 -0.77
CA LEU A 134 4.20 -1.78 -1.90
C LEU A 134 5.65 -2.25 -2.13
N PHE A 135 6.62 -1.35 -2.08
CA PHE A 135 8.02 -1.66 -2.39
C PHE A 135 8.88 -1.92 -1.16
N GLY A 136 8.53 -1.37 0.01
CA GLY A 136 9.25 -1.61 1.25
C GLY A 136 8.71 -2.84 1.98
N TRP A 137 7.44 -2.80 2.35
CA TRP A 137 6.88 -3.77 3.29
C TRP A 137 6.39 -5.07 2.64
N LEU A 138 5.64 -4.97 1.54
CA LEU A 138 5.04 -6.13 0.87
C LEU A 138 6.07 -7.19 0.43
N PRO A 139 7.20 -6.85 -0.22
CA PRO A 139 8.18 -7.86 -0.63
C PRO A 139 8.88 -8.52 0.56
N LEU A 140 9.12 -7.77 1.65
CA LEU A 140 9.68 -8.33 2.87
C LEU A 140 8.72 -9.35 3.50
N ARG A 141 7.41 -9.03 3.53
CA ARG A 141 6.37 -9.92 4.05
C ARG A 141 6.20 -11.18 3.21
N VAL A 142 6.14 -11.03 1.88
CA VAL A 142 6.04 -12.17 0.95
C VAL A 142 7.29 -13.06 1.07
N ARG A 143 8.49 -12.49 1.13
CA ARG A 143 9.73 -13.26 1.33
C ARG A 143 9.72 -14.03 2.66
N TRP A 144 9.22 -13.43 3.74
CA TRP A 144 9.07 -14.12 5.01
C TRP A 144 8.05 -15.26 4.93
N MET A 145 6.89 -15.05 4.31
CA MET A 145 5.86 -16.07 4.11
C MET A 145 6.38 -17.27 3.30
N CYS A 146 7.09 -17.01 2.19
CA CYS A 146 7.71 -18.07 1.39
C CYS A 146 8.77 -18.85 2.17
N ARG A 147 9.60 -18.17 2.97
CA ARG A 147 10.61 -18.83 3.82
C ARG A 147 9.95 -19.68 4.89
N ALA A 148 8.94 -19.16 5.59
CA ALA A 148 8.19 -19.90 6.60
C ALA A 148 7.47 -21.11 6.01
N GLY A 149 6.84 -20.97 4.84
CA GLY A 149 6.21 -22.08 4.11
C GLY A 149 7.20 -23.17 3.71
N SER A 150 8.38 -22.80 3.18
CA SER A 150 9.42 -23.76 2.83
C SER A 150 9.95 -24.54 4.04
N ALA A 151 10.15 -23.87 5.18
CA ALA A 151 10.62 -24.51 6.40
C ALA A 151 9.55 -25.41 7.03
N ALA A 152 8.28 -25.03 6.95
CA ALA A 152 7.17 -25.88 7.39
C ALA A 152 7.06 -27.15 6.53
N ALA A 153 7.23 -27.03 5.20
CA ALA A 153 7.25 -28.19 4.31
C ALA A 153 8.46 -29.11 4.58
N LEU A 154 9.64 -28.54 4.84
CA LEU A 154 10.83 -29.28 5.25
C LEU A 154 10.62 -29.99 6.58
N ALA A 155 10.02 -29.34 7.58
CA ALA A 155 9.76 -29.98 8.88
C ALA A 155 8.87 -31.23 8.80
N ALA A 156 8.02 -31.33 7.77
CA ALA A 156 7.17 -32.50 7.52
C ALA A 156 7.88 -33.62 6.72
N ALA A 157 9.07 -33.35 6.18
CA ALA A 157 9.81 -34.31 5.35
C ALA A 157 10.77 -35.18 6.19
N PRO A 158 10.93 -36.48 5.87
CA PRO A 158 11.79 -37.41 6.63
C PRO A 158 13.27 -36.96 6.73
N VAL A 159 13.80 -36.32 5.69
CA VAL A 159 15.18 -35.80 5.61
C VAL A 159 15.26 -34.31 5.98
N GLY A 160 14.13 -33.71 6.34
CA GLY A 160 14.04 -32.27 6.54
C GLY A 160 14.76 -31.76 7.78
N ARG A 161 14.93 -32.60 8.79
CA ARG A 161 15.64 -32.28 10.04
C ARG A 161 17.08 -31.83 9.77
N ASP A 162 17.84 -32.60 9.00
CA ASP A 162 19.25 -32.32 8.74
C ASP A 162 19.43 -31.06 7.88
N LEU A 163 18.53 -30.85 6.91
CA LEU A 163 18.50 -29.64 6.09
C LEU A 163 18.16 -28.38 6.90
N LEU A 164 17.24 -28.49 7.86
CA LEU A 164 16.92 -27.39 8.78
C LEU A 164 18.10 -27.07 9.70
N ALA A 165 18.80 -28.09 10.19
CA ALA A 165 19.97 -27.90 11.03
C ALA A 165 21.17 -27.31 10.27
N LEU A 166 21.41 -27.74 9.02
CA LEU A 166 22.38 -27.12 8.11
C LEU A 166 22.07 -25.64 7.85
N ARG A 167 20.79 -25.32 7.64
CA ARG A 167 20.34 -23.95 7.46
C ARG A 167 20.53 -23.11 8.72
N ALA A 168 20.32 -23.70 9.90
CA ALA A 168 20.61 -23.06 11.18
C ALA A 168 22.10 -22.71 11.29
N LEU A 169 22.99 -23.65 10.98
CA LEU A 169 24.44 -23.43 10.99
C LEU A 169 24.89 -22.33 10.02
N ALA A 170 24.30 -22.30 8.82
CA ALA A 170 24.66 -21.33 7.79
C ALA A 170 24.06 -19.93 8.02
N GLY A 171 22.94 -19.82 8.74
CA GLY A 171 22.14 -18.60 8.79
C GLY A 171 21.96 -17.96 10.17
N GLN A 172 22.22 -18.68 11.26
CA GLN A 172 21.96 -18.17 12.61
C GLN A 172 23.17 -17.43 13.19
N PRO A 173 22.94 -16.37 14.00
CA PRO A 173 24.02 -15.62 14.62
C PRO A 173 24.82 -16.49 15.58
N LEU A 174 26.16 -16.34 15.54
CA LEU A 174 27.13 -17.16 16.27
C LEU A 174 26.82 -17.27 17.77
N ARG A 175 26.32 -16.17 18.36
CA ARG A 175 25.93 -16.07 19.77
C ARG A 175 24.76 -16.98 20.18
N ARG A 176 23.93 -17.42 19.22
CA ARG A 176 22.86 -18.40 19.45
C ARG A 176 23.36 -19.83 19.27
N LEU A 177 24.28 -20.05 18.33
CA LEU A 177 24.91 -21.36 18.12
C LEU A 177 25.74 -21.77 19.34
N THR A 178 26.55 -20.86 19.88
CA THR A 178 27.39 -21.14 21.06
C THR A 178 26.61 -21.39 22.36
N ARG A 179 25.31 -21.04 22.39
CA ARG A 179 24.41 -21.41 23.52
C ARG A 179 23.96 -22.86 23.47
N ILE A 180 23.99 -23.50 22.29
CA ILE A 180 23.66 -24.93 22.14
C ILE A 180 24.85 -25.76 22.59
N SER A 181 26.03 -25.47 22.05
CA SER A 181 27.29 -26.07 22.46
C SER A 181 28.44 -25.08 22.22
N PRO A 182 29.46 -25.02 23.10
CA PRO A 182 30.67 -24.26 22.85
C PRO A 182 31.38 -24.68 21.55
N ASP A 183 31.21 -25.95 21.14
CA ASP A 183 31.85 -26.54 19.97
C ASP A 183 30.82 -27.20 19.02
N VAL A 184 29.79 -26.42 18.65
CA VAL A 184 28.69 -26.84 17.76
C VAL A 184 29.19 -27.45 16.44
N ALA A 185 30.30 -26.95 15.88
CA ALA A 185 30.82 -27.43 14.61
C ALA A 185 31.34 -28.88 14.72
N GLU A 186 32.00 -29.20 15.83
CA GLU A 186 32.52 -30.54 16.08
C GLU A 186 31.40 -31.53 16.38
N ALA A 187 30.45 -31.14 17.24
CA ALA A 187 29.28 -31.98 17.55
C ALA A 187 28.43 -32.26 16.30
N TRP A 188 28.31 -31.29 15.38
CA TRP A 188 27.68 -31.51 14.07
C TRP A 188 28.45 -32.51 13.20
N ARG A 189 29.78 -32.38 13.10
CA ARG A 189 30.62 -33.29 12.30
C ARG A 189 30.58 -34.72 12.81
N GLN A 190 30.45 -34.92 14.12
CA GLN A 190 30.32 -36.22 14.77
C GLN A 190 28.92 -36.84 14.60
N GLY A 191 27.97 -36.11 14.01
CA GLY A 191 26.61 -36.60 13.82
C GLY A 191 25.80 -36.68 15.11
N ASP A 192 26.12 -35.86 16.12
CA ASP A 192 25.40 -35.87 17.39
C ASP A 192 23.92 -35.53 17.18
N GLU A 193 23.06 -36.53 17.39
CA GLU A 193 21.62 -36.43 17.21
C GLU A 193 20.99 -35.32 18.07
N GLN A 194 21.51 -35.08 19.29
CA GLN A 194 21.00 -34.01 20.15
C GLN A 194 21.32 -32.63 19.57
N THR A 195 22.55 -32.41 19.10
CA THR A 195 22.96 -31.17 18.45
C THR A 195 22.18 -30.91 17.16
N ILE A 196 21.99 -31.92 16.31
CA ILE A 196 21.20 -31.82 15.08
C ILE A 196 19.75 -31.40 15.42
N ASN A 197 19.13 -32.04 16.41
CA ASN A 197 17.78 -31.70 16.87
C ASN A 197 17.69 -30.27 17.41
N ALA A 198 18.67 -29.85 18.22
CA ALA A 198 18.72 -28.51 18.79
C ALA A 198 18.88 -27.42 17.70
N LEU A 199 19.69 -27.67 16.68
CA LEU A 199 19.88 -26.78 15.54
C LEU A 199 18.61 -26.70 14.66
N ALA A 200 17.99 -27.84 14.35
CA ALA A 200 16.72 -27.86 13.62
C ALA A 200 15.61 -27.12 14.40
N ALA A 201 15.52 -27.35 15.71
CA ALA A 201 14.59 -26.66 16.58
C ALA A 201 14.87 -25.15 16.63
N LEU A 202 16.13 -24.72 16.64
CA LEU A 202 16.53 -23.30 16.61
C LEU A 202 16.04 -22.60 15.32
N GLU A 203 16.20 -23.22 14.16
CA GLU A 203 15.73 -22.67 12.88
C GLU A 203 14.20 -22.60 12.83
N LEU A 204 13.50 -23.63 13.31
CA LEU A 204 12.04 -23.61 13.43
C LEU A 204 11.58 -22.52 14.40
N HIS A 205 12.27 -22.34 15.52
CA HIS A 205 11.99 -21.29 16.50
C HIS A 205 12.14 -19.89 15.90
N HIS A 206 13.18 -19.68 15.11
CA HIS A 206 13.44 -18.41 14.43
C HIS A 206 12.33 -18.05 13.45
N LEU A 207 11.71 -19.05 12.83
CA LEU A 207 10.56 -18.89 11.93
C LEU A 207 9.21 -18.93 12.66
N GLY A 208 9.21 -19.10 13.99
CA GLY A 208 8.00 -19.16 14.82
C GLY A 208 7.22 -20.47 14.72
N LEU A 209 7.85 -21.55 14.26
CA LEU A 209 7.27 -22.88 14.11
C LEU A 209 7.58 -23.75 15.34
N HIS A 210 6.66 -24.64 15.72
CA HIS A 210 6.93 -25.64 16.76
C HIS A 210 7.74 -26.81 16.22
N PRO A 211 8.80 -27.25 16.91
CA PRO A 211 9.51 -28.46 16.55
C PRO A 211 8.58 -29.68 16.74
N PRO A 212 8.64 -30.68 15.83
CA PRO A 212 7.95 -31.95 16.06
C PRO A 212 8.53 -32.64 17.31
N PRO A 213 7.72 -33.46 18.01
CA PRO A 213 8.19 -34.18 19.20
C PRO A 213 9.39 -35.07 18.83
N PRO A 214 10.38 -35.20 19.73
CA PRO A 214 11.54 -36.07 19.48
C PRO A 214 11.07 -37.50 19.19
N PRO A 215 11.77 -38.26 18.32
CA PRO A 215 11.44 -39.65 18.08
C PRO A 215 11.46 -40.41 19.41
N ALA A 216 10.40 -41.19 19.67
CA ALA A 216 10.29 -41.97 20.90
C ALA A 216 11.52 -42.89 21.03
N THR A 217 12.21 -42.80 22.17
CA THR A 217 13.31 -43.70 22.49
C THR A 217 12.79 -45.14 22.46
N PRO A 218 13.35 -46.04 21.64
CA PRO A 218 12.92 -47.43 21.66
C PRO A 218 13.14 -47.99 23.06
N THR A 219 12.07 -48.46 23.68
CA THR A 219 12.11 -49.10 25.00
C THR A 219 13.01 -50.33 24.86
N PRO A 220 14.10 -50.46 25.64
CA PRO A 220 14.91 -51.67 25.61
C PRO A 220 14.02 -52.84 26.06
N ARG A 221 13.94 -53.89 25.23
CA ARG A 221 13.36 -55.19 25.58
C ARG A 221 14.39 -56.02 26.32
#